data_AF-A0A368QT19-F1
#
_entry.id   AF-A0A368QT19-F1
#
_cell.length_a   1.000
_cell.length_b   1.000
_cell.length_c   1.000
_cell.angle_alpha   90.00
_cell.angle_beta   90.00
_cell.angle_gamma   90.00
#
_symmetry.space_group_name_H-M   'P 1'
#
loop_
_entity.id
_entity.type
_entity.pdbx_description
1 polymer ?
#
loop_
_entity_poly.entity_id
_entity_poly.type
_entity_poly.pdbx_seq_one_letter_code
_entity_poly.pdbx_strand_id
1 'polypeptide(L)'
;MPPTQGYIQKFTIPVGDAPGHSACEHPECHCGFRVWLQVWEDRVPRGKKGCRYFKCPDIDDDFKACTFMEWIDTRPLGEVGIIPVVLETKVQYYGRLEAARDTTCLARLEQERRIHQQQIQAALKWQEEEFEARQAQLLQEEEQQKKMKKQEGECSSKTARMGKLPRFTQ
;
A
#
# COMPACT_ATOMS: atom_id res chain seq x y z
N MET A 1 -51.55 18.15 -11.75
CA MET A 1 -50.09 17.91 -11.56
C MET A 1 -49.92 16.84 -10.50
N PRO A 2 -49.39 15.64 -10.81
CA PRO A 2 -49.07 14.66 -9.78
C PRO A 2 -47.72 15.01 -9.11
N PRO A 3 -47.50 14.64 -7.84
CA PRO A 3 -46.27 14.94 -7.13
C PRO A 3 -45.11 14.08 -7.65
N THR A 4 -43.96 14.72 -7.84
CA THR A 4 -42.66 14.09 -8.12
C THR A 4 -42.28 13.15 -6.98
N GLN A 5 -42.44 11.85 -7.19
CA GLN A 5 -41.93 10.81 -6.30
C GLN A 5 -40.39 10.85 -6.35
N GLY A 6 -39.77 11.24 -5.23
CA GLY A 6 -38.33 11.16 -5.05
C GLY A 6 -37.88 9.70 -5.09
N TYR A 7 -37.12 9.34 -6.13
CA TYR A 7 -36.52 8.01 -6.26
C TYR A 7 -35.38 7.86 -5.25
N ILE A 8 -35.60 7.10 -4.18
CA ILE A 8 -34.53 6.68 -3.27
C ILE A 8 -33.83 5.48 -3.91
N GLN A 9 -32.68 5.72 -4.54
CA GLN A 9 -31.83 4.69 -5.13
C GLN A 9 -31.16 3.89 -4.01
N LYS A 10 -31.66 2.66 -3.76
CA LYS A 10 -31.11 1.73 -2.76
C LYS A 10 -30.08 0.84 -3.44
N PHE A 11 -28.86 0.81 -2.89
CA PHE A 11 -27.76 -0.01 -3.38
C PHE A 11 -27.60 -1.23 -2.46
N THR A 12 -27.39 -2.42 -3.03
CA THR A 12 -27.14 -3.66 -2.27
C THR A 12 -25.71 -4.13 -2.55
N ILE A 13 -24.91 -4.37 -1.49
CA ILE A 13 -23.54 -4.90 -1.57
C ILE A 13 -23.54 -6.35 -1.05
N PRO A 14 -22.83 -7.30 -1.69
CA PRO A 14 -22.70 -8.66 -1.20
C PRO A 14 -21.76 -8.76 0.00
N VAL A 15 -22.12 -9.64 0.95
CA VAL A 15 -21.25 -10.13 2.02
C VAL A 15 -20.35 -11.21 1.41
N GLY A 16 -19.05 -10.96 1.29
CA GLY A 16 -18.01 -12.00 1.34
C GLY A 16 -17.52 -12.13 2.79
N ASP A 17 -17.21 -13.28 3.37
CA ASP A 17 -16.64 -14.49 2.77
C ASP A 17 -17.04 -15.76 3.53
N ALA A 18 -17.25 -16.85 2.78
CA ALA A 18 -16.91 -18.21 3.21
C ALA A 18 -16.02 -18.82 2.11
N PRO A 19 -14.88 -19.45 2.44
CA PRO A 19 -13.92 -19.90 1.43
C PRO A 19 -14.38 -21.24 0.86
N GLY A 20 -14.71 -21.28 -0.43
CA GLY A 20 -14.86 -22.57 -1.13
C GLY A 20 -15.81 -22.64 -2.32
N HIS A 21 -16.63 -21.64 -2.63
CA HIS A 21 -17.46 -21.66 -3.84
C HIS A 21 -17.15 -20.48 -4.76
N SER A 22 -16.47 -20.81 -5.86
CA SER A 22 -16.51 -20.20 -7.19
C SER A 22 -17.13 -18.80 -7.29
N ALA A 23 -16.31 -17.84 -7.70
CA ALA A 23 -16.70 -16.51 -8.15
C ALA A 23 -18.06 -16.50 -8.87
N CYS A 24 -19.06 -15.86 -8.26
CA CYS A 24 -20.26 -15.45 -8.97
C CYS A 24 -19.83 -14.38 -9.99
N GLU A 25 -19.52 -14.81 -11.21
CA GLU A 25 -19.31 -13.94 -12.37
C GLU A 25 -20.54 -13.02 -12.48
N HIS A 26 -20.32 -11.73 -12.24
CA HIS A 26 -21.34 -10.73 -12.52
C HIS A 26 -21.50 -10.63 -14.04
N PRO A 27 -22.71 -10.67 -14.60
CA PRO A 27 -22.89 -10.50 -16.03
C PRO A 27 -22.42 -9.11 -16.43
N GLU A 28 -21.54 -9.02 -17.42
CA GLU A 28 -21.17 -7.76 -18.05
C GLU A 28 -22.27 -7.36 -19.03
N CYS A 29 -22.68 -6.09 -19.02
CA CYS A 29 -23.60 -5.62 -20.04
C CYS A 29 -22.88 -5.50 -21.39
N HIS A 30 -23.63 -5.36 -22.48
CA HIS A 30 -23.06 -5.12 -23.82
C HIS A 30 -22.20 -3.85 -23.93
N CYS A 31 -22.27 -2.95 -22.94
CA CYS A 31 -21.44 -1.75 -22.86
C CYS A 31 -20.10 -2.00 -22.14
N GLY A 32 -19.82 -3.22 -21.68
CA GLY A 32 -18.58 -3.57 -20.97
C GLY A 32 -18.52 -3.05 -19.52
N PHE A 33 -19.61 -2.47 -19.00
CA PHE A 33 -19.69 -2.00 -17.63
C PHE A 33 -20.24 -3.07 -16.69
N ARG A 34 -19.81 -3.02 -15.43
CA ARG A 34 -20.39 -3.84 -14.37
C ARG A 34 -21.82 -3.38 -14.08
N VAL A 35 -22.76 -4.30 -14.25
CA VAL A 35 -24.18 -4.07 -13.98
C VAL A 35 -24.44 -3.88 -12.48
N TRP A 36 -25.44 -3.07 -12.16
CA TRP A 36 -25.89 -2.83 -10.79
C TRP A 36 -27.02 -3.78 -10.42
N LEU A 37 -26.95 -4.34 -9.22
CA LEU A 37 -28.04 -5.09 -8.62
C LEU A 37 -29.10 -4.14 -8.07
N GLN A 38 -30.34 -4.27 -8.54
CA GLN A 38 -31.48 -3.47 -8.09
C GLN A 38 -32.65 -4.36 -7.65
N VAL A 39 -33.46 -3.87 -6.71
CA VAL A 39 -34.70 -4.50 -6.27
C VAL A 39 -35.88 -3.78 -6.92
N TRP A 40 -36.81 -4.53 -7.50
CA TRP A 40 -38.01 -3.98 -8.10
C TRP A 40 -39.06 -3.65 -7.03
N GLU A 41 -39.34 -2.38 -6.79
CA GLU A 41 -40.29 -1.96 -5.74
C GLU A 41 -41.71 -1.69 -6.27
N ASP A 42 -41.85 -1.56 -7.59
CA ASP A 42 -43.11 -1.23 -8.23
C ASP A 42 -44.11 -2.39 -8.19
N ARG A 43 -45.40 -2.04 -8.15
CA ARG A 43 -46.51 -3.00 -8.13
C ARG A 43 -46.78 -3.66 -9.49
N VAL A 44 -46.11 -3.17 -10.53
CA VAL A 44 -46.20 -3.63 -11.91
C VAL A 44 -44.77 -3.90 -12.39
N PRO A 45 -44.45 -5.04 -13.02
CA PRO A 45 -45.33 -6.19 -13.28
C PRO A 45 -45.83 -6.86 -11.99
N ARG A 46 -47.07 -7.35 -11.99
CA ARG A 46 -47.65 -8.05 -10.84
C ARG A 46 -46.79 -9.28 -10.52
N GLY A 47 -46.50 -9.49 -9.23
CA GLY A 47 -45.68 -10.61 -8.76
C GLY A 47 -44.17 -10.42 -8.88
N LYS A 48 -43.69 -9.21 -9.25
CA LYS A 48 -42.25 -8.88 -9.30
C LYS A 48 -41.78 -7.93 -8.21
N LYS A 49 -42.69 -7.46 -7.35
CA LYS A 49 -42.32 -6.62 -6.21
C LYS A 49 -41.41 -7.40 -5.26
N GLY A 50 -40.22 -6.86 -5.00
CA GLY A 50 -39.17 -7.48 -4.19
C GLY A 50 -38.21 -8.39 -4.98
N CYS A 51 -38.46 -8.65 -6.26
CA CYS A 51 -37.52 -9.40 -7.10
C CYS A 51 -36.30 -8.54 -7.44
N ARG A 52 -35.15 -9.19 -7.53
CA ARG A 52 -33.86 -8.59 -7.88
C ARG A 52 -33.58 -8.75 -9.37
N TYR A 53 -32.96 -7.73 -9.94
CA TYR A 53 -32.50 -7.73 -11.32
C TYR A 53 -31.20 -6.93 -11.45
N PHE A 54 -30.41 -7.26 -12.47
CA PHE A 54 -29.26 -6.47 -12.89
C PHE A 54 -29.69 -5.38 -13.86
N LYS A 55 -29.12 -4.18 -13.72
CA LYS A 55 -29.35 -3.03 -14.63
C LYS A 55 -28.04 -2.36 -14.98
N CYS A 56 -27.86 -1.97 -16.24
CA CYS A 56 -26.73 -1.13 -16.63
C CYS A 56 -26.81 0.25 -15.93
N PRO A 57 -25.71 0.76 -15.34
CA PRO A 57 -25.70 2.09 -14.75
C PRO A 57 -25.71 3.24 -15.76
N ASP A 58 -25.38 2.95 -17.03
CA ASP A 58 -25.23 3.97 -18.05
C ASP A 58 -26.57 4.29 -18.73
N ILE A 59 -27.20 5.35 -18.23
CA ILE A 59 -28.30 6.06 -18.90
C ILE A 59 -27.66 7.36 -19.38
N ASP A 60 -27.14 7.37 -20.60
CA ASP A 60 -26.65 8.61 -21.20
C ASP A 60 -27.84 9.52 -21.57
N ASP A 61 -27.65 10.84 -21.45
CA ASP A 61 -28.67 11.89 -21.69
C ASP A 61 -29.20 11.89 -23.15
N ASP A 62 -28.55 11.16 -24.05
CA ASP A 62 -28.85 11.08 -25.49
C ASP A 62 -29.76 9.88 -25.91
N PHE A 63 -30.58 9.33 -25.00
CA PHE A 63 -31.56 8.26 -25.28
C PHE A 63 -30.96 6.93 -25.80
N LYS A 64 -29.64 6.72 -25.72
CA LYS A 64 -28.95 5.45 -26.02
C LYS A 64 -28.75 4.58 -24.76
N ALA A 65 -29.67 4.68 -23.79
CA ALA A 65 -29.58 3.93 -22.54
C ALA A 65 -29.49 2.43 -22.81
N CYS A 66 -28.49 1.78 -22.24
CA CYS A 66 -28.36 0.34 -22.29
C CYS A 66 -29.59 -0.29 -21.63
N THR A 67 -30.44 -0.97 -22.41
CA THR A 67 -31.67 -1.60 -21.93
C THR A 67 -31.43 -2.94 -21.22
N PHE A 68 -30.16 -3.26 -20.92
CA PHE A 68 -29.80 -4.49 -20.24
C PHE A 68 -30.50 -4.57 -18.88
N MET A 69 -31.41 -5.54 -18.78
CA MET A 69 -32.15 -5.87 -17.57
C MET A 69 -32.29 -7.39 -17.49
N GLU A 70 -31.73 -7.99 -16.46
CA GLU A 70 -31.78 -9.44 -16.26
C GLU A 70 -32.27 -9.78 -14.85
N TRP A 71 -33.36 -10.55 -14.75
CA TRP A 71 -33.94 -10.96 -13.47
C TRP A 71 -33.15 -12.10 -12.85
N ILE A 72 -32.80 -11.96 -11.58
CA ILE A 72 -32.05 -12.97 -10.82
C ILE A 72 -33.00 -13.97 -10.17
N ASP A 73 -34.13 -13.45 -9.66
CA ASP A 73 -35.12 -14.23 -8.95
C ASP A 73 -36.12 -14.84 -9.95
N THR A 74 -35.66 -15.79 -10.76
CA THR A 74 -36.52 -16.62 -11.62
C THR A 74 -37.18 -17.78 -10.85
N ARG A 75 -36.80 -18.00 -9.57
CA ARG A 75 -37.41 -19.02 -8.71
C ARG A 75 -38.47 -18.38 -7.78
N PRO A 76 -39.68 -18.97 -7.67
CA PRO A 76 -40.67 -18.52 -6.71
C PRO A 76 -40.07 -18.52 -5.30
N LEU A 77 -40.28 -17.42 -4.58
CA LEU A 77 -39.87 -17.14 -3.19
C LEU A 77 -40.54 -18.07 -2.13
N GLY A 78 -40.74 -19.35 -2.45
CA GLY A 78 -41.36 -20.35 -1.58
C GLY A 78 -40.38 -21.20 -0.76
N GLU A 79 -39.10 -21.28 -1.14
CA GLU A 79 -38.19 -22.31 -0.60
C GLU A 79 -36.87 -21.83 0.01
N VAL A 80 -36.55 -20.53 -0.03
CA VAL A 80 -35.30 -20.03 0.56
C VAL A 80 -35.63 -19.12 1.73
N GLY A 81 -35.31 -19.57 2.94
CA GLY A 81 -35.45 -18.82 4.18
C GLY A 81 -34.91 -17.39 4.01
N ILE A 82 -35.71 -16.41 4.44
CA ILE A 82 -35.41 -14.99 4.32
C ILE A 82 -34.06 -14.74 4.99
N ILE A 83 -33.00 -14.54 4.19
CA ILE A 83 -31.73 -14.02 4.68
C ILE A 83 -31.98 -12.53 4.95
N PRO A 84 -31.88 -12.03 6.19
CA PRO A 84 -31.98 -10.61 6.45
C PRO A 84 -30.76 -9.91 5.82
N VAL A 85 -30.93 -9.40 4.61
CA VAL A 85 -29.96 -8.50 3.98
C VAL A 85 -30.16 -7.12 4.63
N VAL A 86 -29.19 -6.69 5.43
CA VAL A 86 -29.17 -5.33 5.98
C VAL A 86 -28.99 -4.36 4.82
N LEU A 87 -30.05 -3.63 4.46
CA LEU A 87 -30.01 -2.61 3.42
C LEU A 87 -29.22 -1.41 3.93
N GLU A 88 -28.02 -1.21 3.41
CA GLU A 88 -27.22 -0.01 3.70
C GLU A 88 -27.77 1.20 2.95
N THR A 89 -27.82 2.33 3.64
CA THR A 89 -28.16 3.62 3.03
C THR A 89 -27.00 4.13 2.17
N LYS A 90 -27.31 4.98 1.18
CA LYS A 90 -26.31 5.63 0.32
C LYS A 90 -25.21 6.32 1.15
N VAL A 91 -25.59 6.98 2.24
CA VAL A 91 -24.65 7.66 3.15
C VAL A 91 -23.69 6.66 3.81
N GLN A 92 -24.21 5.52 4.29
CA GLN A 92 -23.37 4.47 4.89
C GLN A 92 -22.39 3.85 3.88
N TYR A 93 -22.82 3.70 2.62
CA TYR A 93 -21.94 3.21 1.55
C TYR A 93 -20.77 4.15 1.29
N TYR A 94 -21.04 5.43 1.00
CA TYR A 94 -19.98 6.39 0.74
C TYR A 94 -19.09 6.60 1.98
N GLY A 95 -19.67 6.63 3.18
CA GLY A 95 -18.89 6.73 4.41
C GLY A 95 -17.91 5.57 4.60
N ARG A 96 -18.31 4.32 4.30
CA ARG A 96 -17.41 3.17 4.33
C ARG A 96 -16.33 3.25 3.25
N LEU A 97 -16.72 3.67 2.05
CA LEU A 97 -15.78 3.81 0.92
C LEU A 97 -14.71 4.87 1.23
N GLU A 98 -15.11 6.01 1.78
CA GLU A 98 -14.22 7.08 2.23
C GLU A 98 -13.30 6.57 3.35
N ALA A 99 -13.85 5.93 4.39
CA ALA A 99 -13.05 5.35 5.47
C ALA A 99 -12.04 4.31 4.97
N ALA A 100 -12.40 3.48 3.99
CA ALA A 100 -11.48 2.50 3.38
C ALA A 100 -10.36 3.19 2.60
N ARG A 101 -10.66 4.26 1.87
CA ARG A 101 -9.66 5.07 1.16
C ARG A 101 -8.72 5.75 2.15
N ASP A 102 -9.25 6.36 3.21
CA ASP A 102 -8.46 7.02 4.25
C ASP A 102 -7.53 6.03 4.96
N THR A 103 -8.05 4.85 5.30
CA THR A 103 -7.24 3.78 5.91
C THR A 103 -6.10 3.35 4.98
N THR A 104 -6.37 3.21 3.68
CA THR A 104 -5.35 2.85 2.69
C THR A 104 -4.30 3.96 2.54
N CYS A 105 -4.73 5.22 2.50
CA CYS A 105 -3.84 6.38 2.45
C CYS A 105 -2.94 6.47 3.68
N LEU A 106 -3.51 6.29 4.88
CA LEU A 106 -2.76 6.30 6.13
C LEU A 106 -1.75 5.17 6.20
N ALA A 107 -2.13 3.95 5.81
CA ALA A 107 -1.22 2.80 5.77
C ALA A 107 -0.02 3.06 4.84
N ARG A 108 -0.24 3.67 3.67
CA ARG A 108 0.83 4.04 2.75
C ARG A 108 1.78 5.08 3.35
N LEU A 109 1.24 6.14 3.95
CA LEU A 109 2.05 7.19 4.58
C LEU A 109 2.86 6.66 5.76
N GLU A 110 2.30 5.75 6.55
CA GLU A 110 3.02 5.10 7.64
C GLU A 110 4.16 4.23 7.11
N GLN A 111 3.93 3.49 6.03
CA GLN A 111 4.98 2.70 5.38
C GLN A 111 6.12 3.60 4.87
N GLU A 112 5.81 4.70 4.19
CA GLU A 112 6.80 5.67 3.71
C GLU A 112 7.62 6.26 4.86
N ARG A 113 6.95 6.64 5.97
CA ARG A 113 7.63 7.12 7.19
C ARG A 113 8.61 6.09 7.73
N ARG A 114 8.22 4.81 7.79
CA ARG A 114 9.10 3.73 8.30
C ARG A 114 10.32 3.55 7.40
N ILE A 115 10.13 3.54 6.08
CA ILE A 115 11.23 3.44 5.12
C ILE A 115 12.19 4.61 5.29
N HIS A 116 11.66 5.83 5.38
CA HIS A 116 12.48 7.02 5.56
C HIS A 116 13.27 7.00 6.87
N GLN A 117 12.63 6.56 7.96
CA GLN A 117 13.29 6.41 9.25
C GLN A 117 14.42 5.37 9.20
N GLN A 118 14.21 4.24 8.52
CA GLN A 118 15.24 3.22 8.33
C GLN A 118 16.43 3.77 7.51
N GLN A 119 16.16 4.55 6.47
CA GLN A 119 17.22 5.20 5.67
C GLN A 119 18.06 6.17 6.51
N ILE A 120 17.42 7.00 7.35
CA ILE A 120 18.13 7.91 8.26
C ILE A 120 18.99 7.11 9.24
N GLN A 121 18.45 6.07 9.85
CA GLN A 121 19.20 5.24 10.80
C GLN A 121 20.40 4.56 10.14
N ALA A 122 20.23 4.02 8.93
CA ALA A 122 21.31 3.40 8.18
C ALA A 122 22.41 4.42 7.81
N ALA A 123 22.02 5.64 7.40
CA ALA A 123 22.96 6.70 7.07
C ALA A 123 23.78 7.16 8.29
N LEU A 124 23.13 7.29 9.46
CA LEU A 124 23.80 7.62 10.71
C LEU A 124 24.79 6.52 11.12
N LYS A 125 24.38 5.25 11.06
CA LYS A 125 25.25 4.11 11.37
C LYS A 125 26.47 4.08 10.46
N TRP A 126 26.26 4.31 9.16
CA TRP A 126 27.35 4.34 8.19
C TRP A 126 28.35 5.47 8.48
N GLN A 127 27.86 6.67 8.86
CA GLN A 127 28.74 7.77 9.28
C GLN A 127 29.54 7.45 10.54
N GLU A 128 28.92 6.80 11.53
CA GLU A 128 29.60 6.40 12.76
C GLU A 128 30.73 5.40 12.46
N GLU A 129 30.45 4.37 11.66
CA GLU A 129 31.45 3.38 11.23
C GLU A 129 32.59 4.04 10.42
N GLU A 130 32.28 4.99 9.54
CA GLU A 130 33.29 5.74 8.78
C GLU A 130 34.19 6.57 9.71
N PHE A 131 33.59 7.23 10.71
CA PHE A 131 34.33 8.02 11.69
C PHE A 131 35.26 7.15 12.54
N GLU A 132 34.78 6.00 13.02
CA GLU A 132 35.58 5.03 13.77
C GLU A 132 36.74 4.49 12.92
N ALA A 133 36.48 4.15 11.65
CA ALA A 133 37.51 3.67 10.73
C ALA A 133 38.61 4.74 10.51
N ARG A 134 38.23 6.01 10.35
CA ARG A 134 39.17 7.12 10.23
C ARG A 134 39.99 7.32 11.50
N GLN A 135 39.38 7.20 12.69
CA GLN A 135 40.11 7.25 13.95
C GLN A 135 41.13 6.12 14.08
N ALA A 136 40.73 4.89 13.75
CA ALA A 136 41.62 3.73 13.79
C ALA A 136 42.81 3.89 12.84
N GLN A 137 42.58 4.43 11.64
CA GLN A 137 43.64 4.72 10.67
C GLN A 137 44.65 5.73 11.22
N LEU A 138 44.18 6.84 11.80
CA LEU A 138 45.06 7.86 12.39
C LEU A 138 45.92 7.31 13.52
N LEU A 139 45.33 6.48 14.40
CA LEU A 139 46.08 5.82 15.47
C LEU A 139 47.17 4.88 14.93
N GLN A 140 46.85 4.13 13.86
CA GLN A 140 47.81 3.25 13.21
C GLN A 140 48.97 4.03 12.57
N GLU A 141 48.68 5.14 11.89
CA GLU A 141 49.69 6.01 11.30
C GLU A 141 50.61 6.64 12.36
N GLU A 142 50.05 7.09 13.48
CA GLU A 142 50.83 7.62 14.60
C GLU A 142 51.79 6.55 15.18
N GLU A 143 51.31 5.31 15.33
CA GLU A 143 52.13 4.18 15.78
C GLU A 143 53.27 3.88 14.79
N GLN A 144 52.98 3.90 13.49
CA GLN A 144 54.00 3.73 12.45
C GLN A 144 55.04 4.85 12.49
N GLN A 145 54.62 6.12 12.63
CA GLN A 145 55.55 7.24 12.76
C GLN A 145 56.44 7.11 14.00
N LYS A 146 55.89 6.68 15.14
CA LYS A 146 56.66 6.40 16.36
C LYS A 146 57.71 5.32 16.14
N LYS A 147 57.36 4.24 15.41
CA LYS A 147 58.30 3.16 15.06
C LYS A 147 59.44 3.66 14.16
N MET A 148 59.13 4.47 13.14
CA MET A 148 60.16 5.05 12.25
C MET A 148 61.12 5.96 13.03
N LYS A 149 60.60 6.87 13.87
CA LYS A 149 61.43 7.75 14.70
C LYS A 149 62.34 6.99 15.67
N LYS A 150 61.86 5.87 16.22
CA LYS A 150 62.67 5.02 17.11
C LYS A 150 63.85 4.39 16.36
N GLN A 151 63.62 3.89 15.13
CA GLN A 151 64.69 3.31 14.30
C GLN A 151 65.74 4.36 13.89
N GLU A 152 65.33 5.58 13.57
CA GLU A 152 66.27 6.67 13.23
C GLU A 152 67.21 7.00 14.40
N GLY A 153 66.69 7.08 15.63
CA GLY A 153 67.49 7.30 16.83
C GLY A 153 68.51 6.18 17.09
N GLU A 154 68.12 4.93 16.86
CA GLU A 154 69.01 3.76 17.00
C GLU A 154 70.10 3.72 15.91
N CYS A 155 69.77 4.08 14.66
CA CYS A 155 70.72 4.13 13.56
C CYS A 155 71.76 5.26 13.72
N SER A 156 71.31 6.45 14.12
CA SER A 156 72.18 7.62 14.35
C SER A 156 73.22 7.39 15.45
N SER A 157 72.84 6.67 16.51
CA SER A 157 73.74 6.31 17.63
C SER A 157 74.89 5.38 17.22
N LYS A 158 74.74 4.63 16.12
CA LYS A 158 75.75 3.68 15.63
C LYS A 158 76.86 4.35 14.83
N THR A 159 76.54 5.44 14.12
CA THR A 159 77.50 6.21 13.30
C THR A 159 78.44 7.07 14.13
N ALA A 160 78.02 7.52 15.32
CA ALA A 160 78.84 8.32 16.23
C ALA A 160 80.05 7.56 16.82
N ARG A 161 80.06 6.22 16.81
CA ARG A 161 81.17 5.40 17.34
C ARG A 161 82.32 5.14 16.36
N MET A 162 82.19 5.50 15.08
CA MET A 162 83.23 5.26 14.07
C MET A 162 84.25 6.42 13.91
N GLY A 163 84.10 7.52 14.65
CA GLY A 163 84.87 8.75 14.47
C GLY A 163 86.05 8.95 15.42
N LYS A 164 86.97 8.00 15.56
CA LYS A 164 88.33 8.27 16.06
C LYS A 164 89.34 7.52 15.18
N LEU A 165 89.66 8.13 14.03
CA LEU A 165 90.83 7.70 13.27
C LEU A 165 92.10 8.05 14.07
N PRO A 166 93.04 7.09 14.25
CA PRO A 166 94.31 7.37 14.87
C PRO A 166 95.11 8.34 14.00
N ARG A 167 95.48 9.49 14.57
CA ARG A 167 96.40 10.43 13.93
C ARG A 167 97.78 9.79 13.88
N PHE A 168 98.26 9.49 12.68
CA PHE A 168 99.66 9.21 12.45
C PHE A 168 100.44 10.53 12.47
N THR A 169 101.26 10.72 13.49
CA THR A 169 102.30 11.75 13.53
C THR A 169 103.54 11.24 12.81
N GLN A 170 104.07 12.06 11.90
CA GLN A 170 105.32 11.86 11.18
C GLN A 170 106.46 12.60 11.89
#